data_AF-A0A0K0GNI2-F1
#
_entry.id   AF-A0A0K0GNI2-F1
#
_cell.length_a   1.000
_cell.length_b   1.000
_cell.length_c   1.000
_cell.angle_alpha   90.00
_cell.angle_beta   90.00
_cell.angle_gamma   90.00
#
_symmetry.space_group_name_H-M   'P 1'
#
loop_
_entity.id
_entity.type
_entity.pdbx_description
1 polymer ?
#
loop_
_entity_poly.entity_id
_entity_poly.type
_entity_poly.pdbx_seq_one_letter_code
_entity_poly.pdbx_strand_id
1 'polypeptide(L)' 'MDPVATVLSALSAAPHQQERLLRLHTPLGPDVLVAETLDGRESVDGGGFRFDVGALSANAGLPLDDLLG' A
#
# COMPACT_ATOMS: atom_id res chain seq x y z
N MET A 1 4.46 8.72 30.87
CA MET A 1 4.72 8.33 29.47
C MET A 1 5.32 9.52 28.77
N ASP A 2 6.38 9.33 27.99
CA ASP A 2 6.94 10.38 27.15
C ASP A 2 6.00 10.63 25.95
N PRO A 3 5.37 11.82 25.85
CA PRO A 3 4.40 12.10 24.80
C PRO A 3 5.01 12.03 23.41
N VAL A 4 6.30 12.33 23.25
CA VAL A 4 7.00 12.24 21.96
C VAL A 4 7.14 10.79 21.54
N ALA A 5 7.53 9.91 22.47
CA ALA A 5 7.62 8.48 22.21
C ALA A 5 6.25 7.86 21.89
N THR A 6 5.18 8.29 22.56
CA THR A 6 3.80 7.86 22.26
C THR A 6 3.36 8.29 20.86
N VAL A 7 3.63 9.54 20.48
CA VAL A 7 3.29 10.05 19.15
C VAL A 7 4.12 9.36 18.07
N LEU A 8 5.43 9.19 18.26
CA LEU A 8 6.26 8.43 17.33
C LEU A 8 5.77 7.00 17.17
N SER A 9 5.41 6.32 18.26
CA SER A 9 4.90 4.95 18.20
C SER A 9 3.53 4.85 17.50
N ALA A 10 2.69 5.88 17.63
CA ALA A 10 1.41 5.96 16.92
C ALA A 10 1.59 6.27 15.42
N LEU A 11 2.62 7.04 15.08
CA LEU A 11 3.00 7.35 13.69
C LEU A 11 3.78 6.21 13.02
N SER A 12 4.57 5.46 13.80
CA SER A 12 5.40 4.34 13.35
C SER A 12 4.67 3.00 13.41
N ALA A 13 3.48 2.96 14.02
CA ALA A 13 2.50 1.93 13.73
C ALA A 13 2.15 2.09 12.24
N ALA A 14 2.97 1.47 11.39
CA ALA A 14 2.73 1.40 9.95
C ALA A 14 1.26 1.03 9.76
N PRO A 15 0.55 1.65 8.79
CA PRO A 15 -0.87 1.38 8.62
C PRO A 15 -1.10 -0.13 8.49
N HIS A 16 -1.56 -0.76 9.56
CA HIS A 16 -1.69 -2.22 9.63
C HIS A 16 -2.76 -2.66 8.62
N GLN A 17 -2.43 -3.54 7.68
CA GLN A 17 -3.39 -3.99 6.65
C GLN A 17 -4.47 -4.95 7.20
N GLN A 18 -4.35 -5.36 8.46
CA GLN A 18 -5.12 -6.47 9.04
C GLN A 18 -6.62 -6.16 9.22
N GLU A 19 -7.02 -4.89 9.16
CA GLU A 19 -8.43 -4.45 9.25
C GLU A 19 -8.96 -3.86 7.92
N ARG A 20 -8.28 -4.08 6.78
CA ARG A 20 -8.65 -3.48 5.50
C ARG A 20 -9.35 -4.47 4.58
N LEU A 21 -10.36 -3.97 3.85
CA LEU A 21 -11.09 -4.72 2.82
C LEU A 21 -10.17 -5.10 1.64
N LEU A 22 -9.21 -4.23 1.31
CA LEU A 22 -8.26 -4.40 0.23
C LEU A 22 -6.83 -4.51 0.78
N ARG A 23 -6.12 -5.56 0.36
CA ARG A 23 -4.76 -5.87 0.81
C ARG A 23 -3.85 -6.02 -0.40
N LEU A 24 -2.69 -5.36 -0.35
CA LEU A 24 -1.68 -5.44 -1.40
C LEU A 24 -0.62 -6.48 -1.04
N HIS A 25 -0.34 -7.37 -1.99
CA HIS A 25 0.78 -8.30 -1.92
C HIS A 25 1.81 -7.86 -2.96
N THR A 26 2.96 -7.38 -2.50
CA THR A 26 4.02 -6.85 -3.36
C THR A 26 5.37 -7.50 -3.01
N PRO A 27 6.35 -7.46 -3.93
CA PRO A 27 7.70 -7.98 -3.66
C PRO A 27 8.41 -7.31 -2.48
N LEU A 28 8.02 -6.09 -2.10
CA LEU A 28 8.59 -5.37 -0.95
C LEU A 28 8.23 -5.99 0.41
N GLY A 29 7.34 -6.98 0.43
CA GLY A 29 6.89 -7.65 1.64
C GLY A 29 5.58 -7.10 2.21
N PRO A 30 5.09 -7.68 3.31
CA PRO A 30 3.82 -7.30 3.93
C PRO A 30 3.89 -5.92 4.60
N ASP A 31 2.75 -5.21 4.66
CA ASP A 31 2.57 -3.95 5.39
C ASP A 31 3.50 -2.77 4.99
N VAL A 32 4.27 -2.91 3.89
CA VAL A 32 5.12 -1.82 3.34
C VAL A 32 4.31 -0.83 2.51
N LEU A 33 3.35 -1.34 1.74
CA LEU A 33 2.40 -0.56 0.94
C LEU A 33 0.98 -0.87 1.38
N VAL A 34 0.19 0.18 1.57
CA VAL A 34 -1.20 0.07 1.98
C VAL A 34 -2.10 0.65 0.91
N ALA A 35 -3.10 -0.12 0.47
CA ALA A 35 -4.06 0.37 -0.51
C ALA A 35 -4.87 1.55 0.05
N GLU A 36 -4.94 2.60 -0.75
CA GLU A 36 -5.77 3.79 -0.53
C GLU A 36 -6.96 3.78 -1.48
N THR A 37 -6.71 3.56 -2.78
CA THR A 37 -7.73 3.55 -3.83
C THR A 37 -7.48 2.44 -4.85
N LEU A 38 -8.55 1.99 -5.49
CA LEU A 38 -8.53 1.05 -6.60
C LEU A 38 -9.59 1.48 -7.61
N ASP A 39 -9.17 1.80 -8.83
CA ASP A 39 -10.04 1.94 -10.00
C ASP A 39 -9.72 0.84 -11.00
N GLY A 40 -10.75 0.15 -11.49
CA GLY A 40 -10.60 -0.98 -12.38
C GLY A 40 -11.47 -0.89 -13.61
N ARG A 41 -10.87 -1.15 -14.76
CA ARG A 41 -11.53 -1.21 -16.06
C ARG A 41 -11.24 -2.55 -16.69
N GLU A 42 -12.30 -3.24 -17.11
CA GLU A 42 -12.23 -4.56 -17.74
C GLU A 42 -13.12 -4.58 -18.99
N SER A 43 -12.67 -5.28 -20.03
CA SER A 43 -13.40 -5.49 -21.28
C SER A 43 -13.40 -6.97 -21.64
N VAL A 44 -14.58 -7.45 -22.07
CA VAL A 44 -14.77 -8.84 -22.50
C VAL A 44 -14.34 -9.02 -23.96
N ASP A 45 -14.33 -7.94 -24.75
CA ASP A 45 -14.15 -7.91 -26.21
C ASP A 45 -12.72 -7.59 -26.66
N GLY A 46 -11.72 -8.08 -25.90
CA GLY A 46 -10.31 -8.01 -26.28
C GLY A 46 -9.57 -6.73 -25.86
N GLY A 47 -10.25 -5.80 -25.18
CA GLY A 47 -9.63 -4.60 -24.60
C GLY A 47 -8.79 -4.88 -23.33
N GLY A 48 -8.89 -6.09 -22.77
CA GLY A 48 -8.14 -6.51 -21.59
C GLY A 48 -8.61 -5.82 -20.30
N PHE A 49 -7.68 -5.65 -19.36
CA PHE A 49 -7.95 -5.01 -18.08
C PHE A 49 -6.85 -4.01 -17.70
N ARG A 50 -7.23 -3.02 -16.88
CA ARG A 50 -6.33 -2.07 -16.23
C ARG A 50 -6.82 -1.82 -14.82
N PHE A 51 -5.90 -1.87 -13.87
CA PHE A 51 -6.12 -1.44 -12.50
C PHE A 51 -5.19 -0.27 -12.19
N ASP A 52 -5.77 0.85 -11.78
CA ASP A 52 -5.05 1.98 -11.20
C ASP A 52 -5.17 1.89 -9.67
N VAL A 53 -4.03 1.64 -9.01
CA VAL A 53 -3.96 1.41 -7.56
C VAL A 53 -3.22 2.57 -6.89
N GLY A 54 -3.91 3.28 -6.01
CA GLY A 54 -3.28 4.23 -5.09
C GLY A 54 -2.78 3.49 -3.85
N ALA A 55 -1.50 3.68 -3.49
CA ALA A 55 -0.90 3.07 -2.32
C ALA A 55 -0.09 4.09 -1.49
N LEU A 56 -0.16 3.95 -0.18
CA LEU A 56 0.55 4.78 0.79
C LEU A 56 1.66 3.99 1.46
N SER A 57 2.76 4.68 1.79
CA SER A 57 3.83 4.17 2.64
C SER A 57 4.33 5.24 3.59
N ALA A 58 4.76 4.82 4.78
CA ALA A 58 5.49 5.68 5.70
C ALA A 58 6.98 5.82 5.31
N ASN A 59 7.48 4.98 4.40
CA ASN A 59 8.86 5.04 3.91
C ASN A 59 8.93 5.87 2.63
N ALA A 60 9.62 7.02 2.67
CA ALA A 60 9.84 7.86 1.50
C ALA A 60 10.96 7.36 0.56
N GLY A 61 11.81 6.43 1.03
CA GLY A 61 12.95 5.88 0.30
C GLY A 61 12.68 4.47 -0.23
N LEU A 62 11.46 4.20 -0.69
CA LEU A 62 11.11 2.88 -1.22
C LEU A 62 11.91 2.57 -2.50
N PRO A 63 12.46 1.36 -2.64
CA PRO A 63 13.08 0.92 -3.88
C PRO A 63 11.98 0.59 -4.90
N LEU A 64 11.45 1.62 -5.57
CA LEU A 64 10.32 1.48 -6.49
C LEU A 64 10.60 0.55 -7.67
N ASP A 65 11.86 0.39 -8.06
CA ASP A 65 12.27 -0.52 -9.13
C ASP A 65 11.94 -1.99 -8.80
N ASP A 66 11.94 -2.37 -7.52
CA ASP A 66 11.59 -3.73 -7.06
C ASP A 66 10.08 -4.02 -7.19
N LEU A 67 9.26 -3.02 -7.50
CA LEU A 67 7.83 -3.18 -7.78
C LEU A 67 7.52 -3.43 -9.26
N LEU A 68 8.50 -3.27 -10.14
CA LEU A 68 8.35 -3.49 -11.58
C LEU A 68 8.53 -4.98 -11.90
N GLY A 69 7.69 -5.52 -12.77
CA GLY A 69 7.69 -6.92 -13.22
C GLY A 69 7.84 -7.05 -14.73
#